data_AF-A0A2P7RZW1-F1
#
_entry.id   AF-A0A2P7RZW1-F1
#
_cell.length_a   1.000
_cell.length_b   1.000
_cell.length_c   1.000
_cell.angle_alpha   90.00
_cell.angle_beta   90.00
_cell.angle_gamma   90.00
#
_symmetry.space_group_name_H-M   'P 1'
#
loop_
_entity.id
_entity.type
_entity.pdbx_description
1 polymer ?
#
loop_
_entity_poly.entity_id
_entity_poly.type
_entity_poly.pdbx_seq_one_letter_code
_entity_poly.pdbx_strand_id
1 'polypeptide(L)'
;MTALIPIEAGQYVLTYIEHFYQGHMDRDMAGALGHLVYGGSGWDCLRKAEDQFEVLQVERVMPKTYLVPGGRRYRDLVVAAASTSGEMLALRDKLFAIGFAADRAIREEKARLIADFAAKTRADALAKVHEALPHIFGRQG
;
A
#
# COMPACT_ATOMS: atom_id res chain seq x y z
N MET A 1 -21.05 5.51 10.37
CA MET A 1 -19.93 6.07 11.15
C MET A 1 -19.22 4.92 11.83
N THR A 2 -17.97 4.67 11.47
CA THR A 2 -17.13 3.66 12.11
C THR A 2 -16.85 4.09 13.56
N ALA A 3 -16.93 3.15 14.49
CA ALA A 3 -16.58 3.43 15.89
C ALA A 3 -15.10 3.81 15.96
N LEU A 4 -14.78 4.92 16.66
CA LEU A 4 -13.40 5.31 16.88
C LEU A 4 -12.72 4.32 17.81
N ILE A 5 -11.50 3.92 17.47
CA ILE A 5 -10.68 3.10 18.36
C ILE A 5 -10.43 3.87 19.67
N PRO A 6 -10.68 3.25 20.84
CA PRO A 6 -10.32 3.84 22.12
C PRO A 6 -8.80 3.92 22.23
N ILE A 7 -8.30 5.11 22.61
CA ILE A 7 -6.88 5.39 22.77
C ILE A 7 -6.67 6.21 24.03
N GLU A 8 -5.51 6.05 24.65
CA GLU A 8 -5.09 6.75 25.86
C GLU A 8 -3.69 7.36 25.69
N ALA A 9 -3.36 8.35 26.51
CA ALA A 9 -2.00 8.90 26.53
C ALA A 9 -1.00 7.84 26.99
N GLY A 10 0.18 7.81 26.36
CA GLY A 10 1.24 6.82 26.60
C GLY A 10 1.14 5.56 25.73
N GLN A 11 -0.04 5.26 25.16
CA GLN A 11 -0.21 4.14 24.23
C GLN A 11 0.48 4.38 22.89
N TYR A 12 0.79 3.29 22.20
CA TYR A 12 1.19 3.30 20.81
C TYR A 12 -0.02 3.00 19.93
N VAL A 13 -0.18 3.77 18.87
CA VAL A 13 -1.24 3.57 17.88
C VAL A 13 -0.63 3.19 16.55
N LEU A 14 -1.31 2.28 15.85
CA LEU A 14 -1.14 2.06 14.42
C LEU A 14 -2.12 2.98 13.69
N THR A 15 -1.63 3.88 12.86
CA THR A 15 -2.46 4.79 12.07
C THR A 15 -2.16 4.65 10.59
N TYR A 16 -3.18 4.83 9.75
CA TYR A 16 -2.96 5.04 8.32
C TYR A 16 -2.20 6.35 8.10
N ILE A 17 -1.31 6.35 7.11
CA ILE A 17 -0.83 7.58 6.50
C ILE A 17 -1.98 8.17 5.68
N GLU A 18 -2.31 9.44 5.94
CA GLU A 18 -3.48 10.12 5.38
C GLU A 18 -3.57 9.91 3.87
N HIS A 19 -2.52 10.19 3.10
CA HIS A 19 -2.53 10.07 1.63
C HIS A 19 -2.78 8.66 1.07
N PHE A 20 -2.65 7.61 1.88
CA PHE A 20 -2.88 6.21 1.48
C PHE A 20 -4.18 5.63 2.04
N TYR A 21 -4.94 6.43 2.81
CA TYR A 21 -6.20 5.97 3.39
C TYR A 21 -7.33 6.02 2.37
N GLN A 22 -7.73 4.86 1.84
CA GLN A 22 -8.81 4.81 0.83
C GLN A 22 -10.20 5.15 1.37
N GLY A 23 -10.38 5.18 2.69
CA GLY A 23 -11.67 5.50 3.32
C GLY A 23 -12.00 7.00 3.40
N HIS A 24 -11.31 7.88 2.67
CA HIS A 24 -11.55 9.34 2.76
C HIS A 24 -12.99 9.77 2.42
N MET A 25 -13.65 9.07 1.49
CA MET A 25 -14.99 9.43 1.03
C MET A 25 -16.06 9.06 2.06
N ASP A 26 -16.00 7.83 2.59
CA ASP A 26 -17.07 7.27 3.44
C ASP A 26 -16.67 7.13 4.92
N ARG A 27 -15.44 7.52 5.27
CA ARG A 27 -14.83 7.34 6.61
C ARG A 27 -14.97 5.93 7.15
N ASP A 28 -14.90 4.94 6.26
CA ASP A 28 -15.04 3.52 6.58
C ASP A 28 -13.67 2.86 6.69
N MET A 29 -13.18 2.72 7.93
CA MET A 29 -11.91 2.05 8.22
C MET A 29 -12.00 0.56 7.90
N ALA A 30 -13.16 -0.08 8.14
CA ALA A 30 -13.31 -1.50 7.88
C ALA A 30 -13.27 -1.78 6.37
N GLY A 31 -13.97 -0.97 5.58
CA GLY A 31 -13.88 -0.99 4.13
C GLY A 31 -12.45 -0.75 3.63
N ALA A 32 -11.78 0.29 4.12
CA ALA A 32 -10.40 0.60 3.75
C ALA A 32 -9.42 -0.56 4.04
N LEU A 33 -9.52 -1.19 5.21
CA LEU A 33 -8.72 -2.36 5.55
C LEU A 33 -9.08 -3.59 4.71
N GLY A 34 -10.37 -3.76 4.38
CA GLY A 34 -10.84 -4.80 3.45
C GLY A 34 -10.24 -4.64 2.05
N HIS A 35 -9.91 -3.42 1.65
CA HIS A 35 -9.28 -3.17 0.36
C HIS A 35 -7.79 -3.51 0.29
N LEU A 36 -7.13 -3.80 1.42
CA LEU A 36 -5.70 -4.16 1.44
C LEU A 36 -5.36 -5.39 0.58
N VAL A 37 -6.34 -6.21 0.20
CA VAL A 37 -6.11 -7.37 -0.69
C VAL A 37 -6.07 -7.01 -2.18
N TYR A 38 -6.35 -5.76 -2.55
CA TYR A 38 -6.38 -5.31 -3.95
C TYR A 38 -5.21 -4.37 -4.29
N GLY A 39 -4.65 -4.53 -5.49
CA GLY A 39 -3.56 -3.69 -6.02
C GLY A 39 -3.76 -2.17 -5.98
N GLY A 40 -5.02 -1.72 -6.00
CA GLY A 40 -5.37 -0.30 -5.85
C GLY A 40 -4.96 0.31 -4.51
N SER A 41 -4.61 -0.50 -3.50
CA SER A 41 -4.17 -0.09 -2.16
C SER A 41 -2.72 0.39 -2.09
N GLY A 42 -2.13 0.76 -3.23
CA GLY A 42 -0.79 1.31 -3.33
C GLY A 42 0.30 0.25 -3.48
N TRP A 43 -0.04 -1.04 -3.65
CA TRP A 43 0.97 -2.11 -3.75
C TRP A 43 1.92 -1.99 -4.94
N ASP A 44 1.54 -1.24 -5.97
CA ASP A 44 2.41 -0.94 -7.10
C ASP A 44 3.45 0.17 -6.81
N CYS A 45 3.25 0.99 -5.77
CA CYS A 45 4.14 2.11 -5.42
C CYS A 45 4.72 2.06 -4.00
N LEU A 46 4.09 1.33 -3.08
CA LEU A 46 4.57 1.10 -1.71
C LEU A 46 5.61 -0.02 -1.70
N ARG A 47 6.74 0.22 -1.03
CA ARG A 47 7.82 -0.79 -0.92
C ARG A 47 8.00 -1.30 0.50
N LYS A 48 7.48 -0.58 1.49
CA LYS A 48 7.63 -0.89 2.92
C LYS A 48 6.33 -0.65 3.68
N ALA A 49 6.18 -1.34 4.80
CA ALA A 49 5.03 -1.19 5.70
C ALA A 49 4.88 0.23 6.27
N GLU A 50 6.01 0.92 6.50
CA GLU A 50 6.06 2.32 6.95
C GLU A 50 5.58 3.33 5.90
N ASP A 51 5.49 2.93 4.63
CA ASP A 51 4.97 3.81 3.58
C ASP A 51 3.44 3.94 3.64
N GLN A 52 2.76 3.02 4.34
CA GLN A 52 1.29 2.97 4.41
C GLN A 52 0.75 3.24 5.81
N PHE A 53 1.51 2.88 6.84
CA PHE A 53 1.10 2.96 8.23
C PHE A 53 2.22 3.53 9.11
N GLU A 54 1.84 4.37 10.06
CA GLU A 54 2.74 4.89 11.10
C GLU A 54 2.44 4.21 12.44
N VAL A 55 3.50 3.97 13.22
CA VAL A 55 3.38 3.62 14.64
C VAL A 55 3.81 4.84 15.45
N LEU A 56 2.88 5.40 16.22
CA LEU A 56 3.09 6.66 16.94
C LEU A 56 2.72 6.52 18.41
N GLN A 57 3.50 7.14 19.31
CA GLN A 57 3.13 7.22 20.72
C GLN A 57 2.21 8.42 20.95
N VAL A 58 1.09 8.19 21.64
CA VAL A 58 0.09 9.21 21.94
C VAL A 58 0.53 10.06 23.13
N GLU A 59 0.65 11.37 22.95
CA GLU A 59 0.92 12.31 24.04
C GLU A 59 -0.37 12.77 24.71
N ARG A 60 -1.42 13.04 23.91
CA ARG A 60 -2.69 13.57 24.40
C ARG A 60 -3.83 13.21 23.46
N VAL A 61 -4.99 12.87 24.04
CA VAL A 61 -6.21 12.54 23.31
C VAL A 61 -7.21 13.70 23.37
N MET A 62 -7.87 13.98 22.24
CA MET A 62 -8.95 14.95 22.09
C MET A 62 -10.14 14.27 21.39
N PRO A 63 -11.35 14.86 21.34
CA PRO A 63 -12.53 14.18 20.79
C PRO A 63 -12.33 13.62 19.37
N LYS A 64 -11.74 14.40 18.46
CA LYS A 64 -11.55 14.03 17.04
C LYS A 64 -10.11 13.79 16.62
N THR A 65 -9.16 14.13 17.47
CA THR A 65 -7.73 14.17 17.15
C THR A 65 -6.91 13.67 18.32
N TYR A 66 -5.62 13.43 18.09
CA TYR A 66 -4.65 13.16 19.13
C TYR A 66 -3.33 13.85 18.79
N LEU A 67 -2.51 14.08 19.81
CA LEU A 67 -1.18 14.68 19.68
C LEU A 67 -0.12 13.59 19.75
N VAL A 68 0.90 13.71 18.92
CA VAL A 68 2.09 12.87 18.87
C VAL A 68 3.32 13.78 18.73
N PRO A 69 4.54 13.27 18.98
CA PRO A 69 5.75 13.96 18.56
C PRO A 69 5.68 14.26 17.05
N GLY A 70 5.76 15.54 16.67
CA GLY A 70 5.64 15.97 15.27
C GLY A 70 4.25 16.45 14.85
N GLY A 71 3.27 16.50 15.76
CA GLY A 71 2.06 17.29 15.59
C GLY A 71 0.75 16.54 15.83
N ARG A 72 -0.33 17.09 15.27
CA ARG A 72 -1.70 16.58 15.46
C ARG A 72 -2.04 15.54 14.39
N ARG A 73 -2.77 14.51 14.77
CA ARG A 73 -3.31 13.45 13.89
C ARG A 73 -4.81 13.26 14.12
N TYR A 74 -5.52 12.72 13.13
CA TYR A 74 -6.97 12.45 13.22
C TYR A 74 -7.24 11.06 13.78
N ARG A 75 -8.25 10.94 14.65
CA ARG A 75 -8.60 9.67 15.31
C ARG A 75 -9.27 8.66 14.39
N ASP A 76 -9.85 9.10 13.29
CA ASP A 76 -10.49 8.23 12.30
C ASP A 76 -9.50 7.46 11.42
N LEU A 77 -8.21 7.80 11.48
CA LEU A 77 -7.13 7.06 10.82
C LEU A 77 -6.51 5.97 11.70
N VAL A 78 -6.89 5.90 12.99
CA VAL A 78 -6.36 4.90 13.93
C VAL A 78 -6.96 3.53 13.60
N VAL A 79 -6.08 2.57 13.36
CA VAL A 79 -6.40 1.16 13.08
C VAL A 79 -6.46 0.34 14.37
N ALA A 80 -5.48 0.55 15.26
CA ALA A 80 -5.36 -0.18 16.51
C ALA A 80 -4.51 0.59 17.52
N ALA A 81 -4.56 0.17 18.78
CA ALA A 81 -3.73 0.71 19.86
C ALA A 81 -3.23 -0.40 20.79
N ALA A 82 -2.05 -0.22 21.37
CA ALA A 82 -1.47 -1.12 22.35
C ALA A 82 -0.56 -0.36 23.32
N SER A 83 -0.17 -1.03 24.41
CA SER A 83 0.75 -0.47 25.41
C SER A 83 2.20 -0.43 24.94
N THR A 84 2.56 -1.20 23.90
CA THR A 84 3.94 -1.30 23.39
C THR A 84 4.03 -0.99 21.90
N SER A 85 5.14 -0.41 21.47
CA SER A 85 5.42 -0.17 20.05
C SER A 85 5.59 -1.47 19.27
N GLY A 86 6.14 -2.51 19.90
CA GLY A 86 6.38 -3.81 19.27
C GLY A 86 5.11 -4.48 18.76
N GLU A 87 4.01 -4.41 19.52
CA GLU A 87 2.71 -4.95 19.08
C GLU A 87 2.16 -4.24 17.85
N MET A 88 2.27 -2.90 17.80
CA MET A 88 1.81 -2.11 16.67
C MET A 88 2.69 -2.30 15.44
N LEU A 89 4.01 -2.43 15.61
CA LEU A 89 4.94 -2.77 14.52
C LEU A 89 4.66 -4.17 13.96
N ALA A 90 4.43 -5.16 14.82
CA ALA A 90 4.09 -6.51 14.39
C ALA A 90 2.76 -6.55 13.63
N LEU A 91 1.75 -5.81 14.09
CA LEU A 91 0.47 -5.68 13.37
C LEU A 91 0.64 -4.98 12.02
N ARG A 92 1.40 -3.89 11.98
CA ARG A 92 1.74 -3.15 10.75
C ARG A 92 2.33 -4.09 9.70
N ASP A 93 3.38 -4.81 10.08
CA ASP A 93 4.12 -5.67 9.18
C ASP A 93 3.25 -6.84 8.70
N LYS A 94 2.38 -7.37 9.58
CA LYS A 94 1.40 -8.40 9.23
C LYS A 94 0.38 -7.91 8.20
N LEU A 95 -0.22 -6.74 8.39
CA LEU A 95 -1.19 -6.17 7.45
C LEU A 95 -0.55 -5.92 6.07
N PHE A 96 0.65 -5.34 6.06
CA PHE A 96 1.41 -5.12 4.84
C PHE A 96 1.74 -6.44 4.13
N ALA A 97 2.22 -7.45 4.86
CA ALA A 97 2.58 -8.74 4.30
C ALA A 97 1.39 -9.46 3.64
N ILE A 98 0.19 -9.35 4.21
CA ILE A 98 -1.04 -9.94 3.64
C ILE A 98 -1.30 -9.36 2.23
N GLY A 99 -1.38 -8.03 2.13
CA GLY A 99 -1.68 -7.37 0.86
C GLY A 99 -0.57 -7.55 -0.16
N PHE A 100 0.69 -7.34 0.27
CA PHE A 100 1.85 -7.50 -0.60
C PHE A 100 1.98 -8.93 -1.16
N ALA A 101 1.73 -9.96 -0.36
CA ALA A 101 1.78 -11.34 -0.81
C ALA A 101 0.67 -11.67 -1.82
N ALA A 102 -0.55 -11.21 -1.57
CA ALA A 102 -1.68 -11.39 -2.49
C ALA A 102 -1.41 -10.76 -3.86
N ASP A 103 -0.95 -9.50 -3.87
CA ASP A 103 -0.66 -8.78 -5.10
C ASP A 103 0.51 -9.38 -5.88
N ARG A 104 1.56 -9.81 -5.16
CA ARG A 104 2.69 -10.53 -5.77
C ARG A 104 2.22 -11.82 -6.46
N ALA A 105 1.40 -12.64 -5.79
CA ALA A 105 0.90 -13.88 -6.38
C ALA A 105 0.06 -13.63 -7.64
N ILE A 106 -0.81 -12.61 -7.63
CA ILE A 106 -1.60 -12.21 -8.79
C ILE A 106 -0.68 -11.75 -9.94
N ARG A 107 0.36 -10.96 -9.63
CA ARG A 107 1.31 -10.46 -10.64
C ARG A 107 2.11 -11.59 -11.28
N GLU A 108 2.60 -12.53 -10.48
CA GLU A 108 3.32 -13.71 -10.95
C GLU A 108 2.44 -14.57 -11.87
N GLU A 109 1.19 -14.82 -11.48
CA GLU A 109 0.27 -15.61 -12.30
C GLU A 109 -0.13 -14.88 -13.59
N LYS A 110 -0.40 -13.57 -13.53
CA LYS A 110 -0.62 -12.76 -14.73
C LYS A 110 0.57 -12.83 -15.67
N ALA A 111 1.79 -12.67 -15.15
CA ALA A 111 3.02 -12.73 -15.94
C ALA A 111 3.19 -14.11 -16.60
N ARG A 112 2.89 -15.18 -15.89
CA ARG A 112 2.90 -16.56 -16.41
C ARG A 112 1.92 -16.73 -17.57
N LEU A 113 0.68 -16.26 -17.41
CA LEU A 113 -0.37 -16.41 -18.42
C LEU A 113 -0.09 -15.61 -19.69
N ILE A 114 0.55 -14.44 -19.58
CA ILE A 114 0.86 -13.58 -20.74
C ILE A 114 2.25 -13.79 -21.33
N ALA A 115 3.08 -14.68 -20.77
CA ALA A 115 4.50 -14.78 -21.12
C ALA A 115 4.73 -15.00 -22.63
N ASP A 116 4.04 -15.99 -23.21
CA ASP A 116 4.18 -16.34 -24.63
C ASP A 116 3.66 -15.22 -25.54
N PHE A 117 2.51 -14.65 -25.19
CA PHE A 117 1.95 -13.50 -25.90
C PHE A 117 2.93 -12.33 -25.88
N ALA A 118 3.47 -11.97 -24.71
CA ALA A 118 4.41 -10.89 -24.56
C ALA A 118 5.72 -11.13 -25.33
N ALA A 119 6.23 -12.37 -25.33
CA ALA A 119 7.43 -12.73 -26.09
C ALA A 119 7.21 -12.54 -27.60
N LYS A 120 6.10 -13.08 -28.14
CA LYS A 120 5.75 -12.93 -29.55
C LYS A 120 5.54 -11.47 -29.94
N THR A 121 4.74 -10.72 -29.16
CA THR A 121 4.48 -9.31 -29.44
C THR A 121 5.75 -8.46 -29.40
N ARG A 122 6.69 -8.74 -28.49
CA ARG A 122 7.97 -8.03 -28.42
C ARG A 122 8.87 -8.38 -29.61
N ALA A 123 8.93 -9.65 -30.02
CA ALA A 123 9.69 -10.05 -31.20
C ALA A 123 9.15 -9.36 -32.48
N ASP A 124 7.83 -9.35 -32.66
CA ASP A 124 7.18 -8.67 -33.79
C ASP A 124 7.43 -7.15 -33.75
N ALA A 125 7.36 -6.54 -32.57
CA ALA A 125 7.65 -5.11 -32.42
C ALA A 125 9.12 -4.79 -32.73
N LEU A 126 10.06 -5.64 -32.29
CA LEU A 126 11.48 -5.46 -32.58
C LEU A 126 11.76 -5.56 -34.09
N ALA A 127 11.15 -6.52 -34.79
CA ALA A 127 11.25 -6.63 -36.24
C ALA A 127 10.81 -5.33 -36.94
N LYS A 128 9.67 -4.76 -36.52
CA LYS A 128 9.17 -3.47 -37.05
C LYS A 128 10.13 -2.31 -36.77
N VAL A 129 10.79 -2.29 -35.61
CA VAL A 129 11.82 -1.28 -35.29
C VAL A 129 13.02 -1.41 -36.23
N HIS A 130 13.47 -2.63 -36.50
CA HIS A 130 14.58 -2.90 -37.41
C HIS A 130 14.25 -2.46 -38.85
N GLU A 131 13.05 -2.81 -39.33
CA GLU A 131 12.55 -2.39 -40.65
C GLU A 131 12.44 -0.87 -40.78
N ALA A 132 12.00 -0.18 -39.73
CA ALA A 132 11.83 1.27 -39.74
C ALA A 132 13.16 2.04 -39.72
N LEU A 133 14.24 1.44 -39.22
CA LEU A 133 15.53 2.10 -39.01
C LEU A 133 16.68 1.33 -39.68
N PRO A 134 16.62 1.09 -41.00
CA PRO A 134 17.58 0.24 -41.70
C PRO A 134 18.99 0.88 -41.79
N HIS A 135 19.09 2.20 -41.60
CA HIS A 135 20.37 2.91 -41.55
C HIS A 135 21.09 2.72 -40.20
N ILE A 136 20.37 2.31 -39.15
CA ILE A 136 20.92 1.99 -37.83
C ILE A 136 21.15 0.49 -37.70
N PHE A 137 20.14 -0.32 -38.02
CA PHE A 137 20.16 -1.77 -37.79
C PHE A 137 20.63 -2.59 -39.00
N GLY A 138 20.92 -1.94 -40.13
CA GLY A 138 21.17 -2.61 -41.41
C GLY A 138 19.86 -3.11 -42.08
N ARG A 139 19.90 -3.41 -43.38
CA ARG A 139 18.81 -4.14 -44.03
C ARG A 139 18.97 -5.62 -43.70
N GLN A 140 17.98 -6.20 -43.00
CA GLN A 140 17.83 -7.66 -43.01
C GLN A 140 17.31 -8.04 -44.41
N GLY A 141 18.20 -8.63 -45.21
CA GLY A 141 17.89 -9.16 -46.55
C GLY A 141 17.25 -10.52 -46.49
#